data_AF-A0A0B1TDK3-F1
#
_entry.id   AF-A0A0B1TDK3-F1
#
_cell.length_a   1.000
_cell.length_b   1.000
_cell.length_c   1.000
_cell.angle_alpha   90.00
_cell.angle_beta   90.00
_cell.angle_gamma   90.00
#
_symmetry.space_group_name_H-M   'P 1'
#
loop_
_entity.id
_entity.type
_entity.pdbx_description
1 polymer ?
#
loop_
_entity_poly.entity_id
_entity_poly.type
_entity_poly.pdbx_seq_one_letter_code
_entity_poly.pdbx_strand_id
1 'polypeptide(L)'
;MFFRLYWLCRVMLLHSRLFTDASSRSIAGLNRVNFNARFILKTLMTLCPGKMLMMFTAFLWIISGWILRLCERDYAAMNHRSHLDYVSSIWVVAITFLSVGYGRISNLYANQMGGLGTCASSMVVAVVARKLELTRAEKHVHNFMMDTQLTKQLKHSAANVLRETWLIYKFRKKVEKVDYARIRQHQRKFLVAIYEYTSSNTYDLIQDVHSTQEGLSLRITAIEHQLSDISREIASLAEMMRSRKRSLTSEETSPSHHVRRRREAIQQF
;
A
#
# COMPACT_ATOMS: atom_id res chain seq x y z
N MET A 1 2.30 -27.46 -23.56
CA MET A 1 2.08 -28.04 -22.22
C MET A 1 1.93 -26.97 -21.14
N PHE A 2 2.75 -25.89 -21.11
CA PHE A 2 2.66 -24.81 -20.11
C PHE A 2 1.34 -24.03 -20.09
N PHE A 3 0.64 -23.87 -21.21
CA PHE A 3 -0.72 -23.32 -21.24
C PHE A 3 -1.73 -24.11 -20.37
N ARG A 4 -1.41 -25.34 -19.98
CA ARG A 4 -2.25 -26.13 -19.05
C ARG A 4 -2.10 -25.70 -17.59
N LEU A 5 -1.08 -24.91 -17.23
CA LEU A 5 -0.95 -24.34 -15.88
C LEU A 5 -2.13 -23.44 -15.49
N TYR A 6 -2.82 -22.87 -16.50
CA TYR A 6 -4.09 -22.19 -16.30
C TYR A 6 -5.15 -23.09 -15.62
N TRP A 7 -5.15 -24.40 -15.88
CA TRP A 7 -6.07 -25.34 -15.23
C TRP A 7 -5.76 -25.54 -13.75
N LEU A 8 -4.48 -25.49 -13.35
CA LEU A 8 -4.11 -25.55 -11.94
C LEU A 8 -4.58 -24.30 -11.19
N CYS A 9 -4.40 -23.12 -11.79
CA CYS A 9 -4.96 -21.87 -11.27
C CYS A 9 -6.49 -21.98 -11.16
N ARG A 10 -7.15 -22.53 -12.19
CA ARG A 10 -8.60 -22.77 -12.20
C ARG A 10 -9.06 -23.72 -11.09
N VAL A 11 -8.35 -24.82 -10.84
CA VAL A 11 -8.66 -25.78 -9.77
C VAL A 11 -8.44 -25.16 -8.39
N MET A 12 -7.38 -24.37 -8.21
CA MET A 12 -7.14 -23.64 -6.97
C MET A 12 -8.24 -22.60 -6.68
N LEU A 13 -8.74 -21.92 -7.73
CA LEU A 13 -9.88 -21.00 -7.62
C LEU A 13 -11.20 -21.74 -7.31
N LEU A 14 -11.40 -22.93 -7.86
CA LEU A 14 -12.62 -23.73 -7.67
C LEU A 14 -12.69 -24.39 -6.28
N HIS A 15 -11.56 -24.79 -5.71
CA HIS A 15 -11.47 -25.43 -4.39
C HIS A 15 -11.48 -24.42 -3.22
N SER A 16 -11.31 -23.13 -3.50
CA SER A 16 -11.39 -22.10 -2.46
C SER A 16 -12.84 -21.99 -1.96
N ARG A 17 -13.10 -22.59 -0.79
CA ARG A 17 -14.41 -22.61 -0.10
C ARG A 17 -15.08 -21.23 0.01
N LEU A 18 -14.30 -20.15 -0.09
CA LEU A 18 -14.78 -18.77 -0.08
C LEU A 18 -15.76 -18.43 -1.23
N PHE A 19 -15.67 -19.14 -2.37
CA PHE A 19 -16.47 -18.89 -3.58
C PHE A 19 -17.50 -19.98 -3.89
N THR A 20 -17.41 -21.11 -3.19
CA THR A 20 -18.45 -22.16 -3.19
C THR A 20 -19.59 -21.81 -2.24
N ASP A 21 -19.38 -20.83 -1.35
CA ASP A 21 -20.38 -20.43 -0.37
C ASP A 21 -21.57 -19.71 -1.03
N ALA A 22 -22.78 -20.12 -0.68
CA ALA A 22 -24.02 -19.63 -1.29
C ALA A 22 -24.26 -18.13 -1.00
N SER A 23 -23.75 -17.67 0.15
CA SER A 23 -23.81 -16.29 0.63
C SER A 23 -23.08 -15.31 -0.31
N SER A 24 -21.84 -15.63 -0.72
CA SER A 24 -21.03 -14.77 -1.58
C SER A 24 -21.56 -14.72 -3.02
N ARG A 25 -22.15 -15.82 -3.52
CA ARG A 25 -22.86 -15.87 -4.81
C ARG A 25 -24.12 -15.02 -4.84
N SER A 26 -24.90 -15.03 -3.76
CA SER A 26 -26.11 -14.21 -3.63
C SER A 26 -25.77 -12.71 -3.62
N ILE A 27 -24.80 -12.28 -2.81
CA ILE A 27 -24.40 -10.87 -2.67
C ILE A 27 -23.84 -10.29 -3.98
N ALA A 28 -23.09 -11.06 -4.75
CA ALA A 28 -22.54 -10.62 -6.03
C ALA A 28 -23.60 -10.55 -7.14
N GLY A 29 -24.59 -11.43 -7.13
CA GLY A 29 -25.76 -11.36 -8.03
C GLY A 29 -26.58 -10.10 -7.79
N LEU A 30 -26.76 -9.72 -6.51
CA LEU A 30 -27.40 -8.46 -6.11
C LEU A 30 -26.63 -7.22 -6.58
N ASN A 31 -25.30 -7.26 -6.59
CA ASN A 31 -24.44 -6.13 -6.98
C ASN A 31 -24.11 -6.08 -8.49
N ARG A 32 -24.65 -7.00 -9.31
CA ARG A 32 -24.30 -7.14 -10.74
C ARG A 32 -22.77 -7.17 -11.01
N VAL A 33 -21.99 -7.70 -10.07
CA VAL A 33 -20.55 -7.83 -10.25
C VAL A 33 -20.27 -9.16 -10.94
N ASN A 34 -19.79 -9.11 -12.17
CA ASN A 34 -19.36 -10.31 -12.88
C ASN A 34 -18.22 -10.98 -12.11
N PHE A 35 -18.40 -12.25 -11.76
CA PHE A 35 -17.40 -13.10 -11.12
C PHE A 35 -16.21 -13.35 -12.05
N ASN A 36 -15.35 -12.34 -12.18
CA ASN A 36 -14.16 -12.38 -13.01
C ASN A 36 -13.00 -13.04 -12.25
N ALA A 37 -12.22 -13.90 -12.91
CA ALA A 37 -11.06 -14.55 -12.31
C ALA A 37 -10.04 -13.56 -11.71
N ARG A 38 -9.91 -12.35 -12.28
CA ARG A 38 -9.07 -11.27 -11.75
C ARG A 38 -9.56 -10.76 -10.40
N PHE A 39 -10.88 -10.63 -10.21
CA PHE A 39 -11.47 -10.24 -8.94
C PHE A 39 -11.24 -11.32 -7.88
N ILE A 40 -11.46 -12.57 -8.27
CA ILE A 40 -11.27 -13.74 -7.39
C ILE A 40 -9.82 -13.84 -6.93
N LEU A 41 -8.86 -13.75 -7.85
CA LEU A 41 -7.44 -13.77 -7.52
C LEU A 41 -7.04 -12.62 -6.60
N LYS A 42 -7.58 -11.41 -6.83
CA LYS A 42 -7.34 -10.24 -5.98
C LYS A 42 -7.86 -10.47 -4.57
N THR A 43 -9.09 -10.96 -4.42
CA THR A 43 -9.71 -11.28 -3.12
C THR A 43 -8.96 -12.37 -2.36
N LEU A 44 -8.50 -13.39 -3.07
CA LEU A 44 -7.73 -14.49 -2.51
C LEU A 44 -6.36 -14.02 -1.99
N MET A 45 -5.69 -13.15 -2.76
CA MET A 45 -4.45 -12.49 -2.34
C MET A 45 -4.65 -11.59 -1.12
N THR A 46 -5.82 -10.96 -0.96
CA THR A 46 -6.08 -10.14 0.24
C THR A 46 -6.40 -10.96 1.49
N LEU A 47 -7.09 -12.09 1.36
CA LEU A 47 -7.55 -12.87 2.51
C LEU A 47 -6.44 -13.72 3.15
N CYS A 48 -5.68 -14.47 2.34
CA CYS A 48 -4.59 -15.32 2.82
C CYS A 48 -3.35 -15.20 1.92
N PRO A 49 -2.70 -14.02 1.86
CA PRO A 49 -1.61 -13.77 0.94
C PRO A 49 -0.44 -14.74 1.11
N GLY A 50 -0.08 -15.08 2.36
CA GLY A 50 1.06 -15.95 2.65
C GLY A 50 0.88 -17.36 2.08
N LYS A 51 -0.31 -17.97 2.26
CA LYS A 51 -0.61 -19.30 1.72
C LYS A 51 -0.60 -19.31 0.19
N MET A 52 -1.18 -18.28 -0.43
CA MET A 52 -1.22 -18.17 -1.89
C MET A 52 0.17 -17.96 -2.49
N LEU A 53 0.96 -17.09 -1.89
CA LEU A 53 2.32 -16.80 -2.30
C LEU A 53 3.22 -18.04 -2.15
N MET A 54 3.12 -18.76 -1.02
CA MET A 54 3.88 -19.99 -0.79
C MET A 54 3.56 -21.06 -1.83
N MET A 55 2.28 -21.28 -2.13
CA MET A 55 1.86 -22.21 -3.19
C MET A 55 2.39 -21.76 -4.56
N PHE A 56 2.28 -20.47 -4.89
CA PHE A 56 2.76 -19.93 -6.17
C PHE A 56 4.28 -20.10 -6.34
N THR A 57 5.07 -19.78 -5.32
CA THR A 57 6.53 -19.94 -5.34
C THR A 57 6.94 -21.41 -5.47
N ALA A 58 6.26 -22.32 -4.76
CA ALA A 58 6.52 -23.76 -4.89
C ALA A 58 6.22 -24.27 -6.31
N PHE A 59 5.11 -23.82 -6.93
CA PHE A 59 4.80 -24.17 -8.32
C PHE A 59 5.85 -23.61 -9.30
N LEU A 60 6.31 -22.37 -9.11
CA LEU A 60 7.38 -21.80 -9.93
C LEU A 60 8.67 -22.62 -9.84
N TRP A 61 9.05 -23.11 -8.66
CA TRP A 61 10.22 -23.97 -8.50
C TRP A 61 10.08 -25.31 -9.24
N ILE A 62 8.92 -25.95 -9.17
CA ILE A 62 8.67 -27.22 -9.87
C ILE A 62 8.71 -27.02 -11.40
N ILE A 63 8.08 -25.96 -11.90
CA ILE A 63 8.05 -25.64 -13.33
C ILE A 63 9.44 -25.28 -13.83
N SER A 64 10.15 -24.44 -13.09
CA SER A 64 11.51 -24.05 -13.45
C SER A 64 12.48 -25.25 -13.41
N GLY A 65 12.38 -26.12 -12.39
CA GLY A 65 13.14 -27.36 -12.33
C GLY A 65 12.91 -28.26 -13.56
N TRP A 66 11.66 -28.33 -14.02
CA TRP A 66 11.30 -29.02 -15.27
C TRP A 66 11.88 -28.35 -16.52
N ILE A 67 11.83 -27.03 -16.62
CA ILE A 67 12.40 -26.28 -17.75
C ILE A 67 13.92 -26.46 -17.79
N LEU A 68 14.60 -26.33 -16.64
CA LEU A 68 16.05 -26.52 -16.55
C LEU A 68 16.45 -27.93 -16.99
N ARG A 69 15.72 -28.96 -16.57
CA ARG A 69 15.96 -30.35 -17.01
C ARG A 69 15.80 -30.53 -18.52
N LEU A 70 14.82 -29.87 -19.13
CA LEU A 70 14.66 -29.90 -20.60
C LEU A 70 15.85 -29.23 -21.30
N CYS A 71 16.27 -28.06 -20.82
CA CYS A 71 17.42 -27.35 -21.36
C CYS A 71 18.74 -28.13 -21.17
N GLU A 72 18.93 -28.78 -20.02
CA GLU A 72 20.10 -29.61 -19.75
C GLU A 72 20.12 -30.86 -20.63
N ARG A 73 18.97 -31.48 -20.93
CA ARG A 73 18.89 -32.63 -21.84
C ARG A 73 19.32 -32.26 -23.27
N ASP A 74 18.86 -31.11 -23.75
CA ASP A 74 19.22 -30.62 -25.09
C ASP A 74 20.71 -30.20 -25.14
N TYR A 75 21.25 -29.62 -24.07
CA TYR A 75 22.67 -29.28 -23.95
C TYR A 75 23.58 -30.51 -23.78
N ALA A 76 23.14 -31.52 -23.01
CA ALA A 76 23.87 -32.76 -22.78
C ALA A 76 23.97 -33.62 -24.06
N ALA A 77 22.93 -33.62 -24.91
CA ALA A 77 22.97 -34.25 -26.22
C ALA A 77 24.06 -33.65 -27.13
N MET A 78 24.39 -32.37 -26.94
CA MET A 78 25.42 -31.67 -27.72
C MET A 78 26.83 -31.80 -27.13
N ASN A 79 26.97 -32.00 -25.80
CA ASN A 79 28.25 -31.88 -25.09
C ASN A 79 28.70 -33.12 -24.28
N HIS A 80 28.07 -34.28 -24.49
CA HIS A 80 28.44 -35.58 -23.89
C HIS A 80 28.64 -35.53 -22.36
N ARG A 81 27.92 -34.66 -21.65
CA ARG A 81 27.95 -34.58 -20.18
C ARG A 81 26.91 -35.50 -19.56
N SER A 82 27.28 -36.10 -18.44
CA SER A 82 26.44 -36.95 -17.58
C SER A 82 25.13 -36.26 -17.19
N HIS A 83 24.03 -37.00 -17.32
CA HIS A 83 22.67 -36.59 -16.97
C HIS A 83 22.57 -36.22 -15.48
N LEU A 84 22.14 -35.01 -15.14
CA LEU A 84 21.87 -34.64 -13.74
C LEU A 84 20.57 -35.28 -13.26
N ASP A 85 20.56 -35.73 -12.01
CA ASP A 85 19.34 -36.19 -11.34
C ASP A 85 18.35 -35.04 -11.13
N TYR A 86 17.05 -35.35 -11.13
CA TYR A 86 15.98 -34.37 -10.94
C TYR A 86 16.12 -33.55 -9.64
N VAL A 87 16.61 -34.19 -8.57
CA VAL A 87 16.88 -33.56 -7.28
C VAL A 87 18.03 -32.54 -7.37
N SER A 88 19.04 -32.82 -8.20
CA SER A 88 20.13 -31.88 -8.44
C SER A 88 19.65 -30.67 -9.24
N SER A 89 18.79 -30.86 -10.25
CA SER A 89 18.24 -29.75 -11.03
C SER A 89 17.33 -28.84 -10.17
N ILE A 90 16.51 -29.40 -9.26
CA ILE A 90 15.67 -28.55 -8.39
C ILE A 90 16.51 -27.78 -7.36
N TRP A 91 17.60 -28.37 -6.87
CA TRP A 91 18.55 -27.69 -5.99
C TRP A 91 19.24 -26.51 -6.68
N VAL A 92 19.73 -26.70 -7.91
CA VAL A 92 20.31 -25.62 -8.71
C VAL A 92 19.28 -24.52 -8.98
N VAL A 93 18.04 -24.88 -9.32
CA VAL A 93 16.94 -23.90 -9.51
C VAL A 93 16.68 -23.06 -8.26
N ALA A 94 16.67 -23.67 -7.07
CA ALA A 94 16.46 -22.94 -5.82
C ALA A 94 17.58 -21.91 -5.57
N ILE A 95 18.84 -22.29 -5.83
CA ILE A 95 20.02 -21.42 -5.66
C ILE A 95 20.03 -20.28 -6.68
N THR A 96 19.66 -20.55 -7.93
CA THR A 96 19.55 -19.51 -8.97
C THR A 96 18.37 -18.58 -8.70
N PHE A 97 17.26 -19.09 -8.18
CA PHE A 97 16.11 -18.28 -7.77
C PHE A 97 16.45 -17.32 -6.62
N LEU A 98 17.28 -17.78 -5.68
CA LEU A 98 17.78 -16.98 -4.56
C LEU A 98 18.97 -16.07 -4.94
N SER A 99 19.35 -16.05 -6.23
CA SER A 99 20.47 -15.27 -6.78
C SER A 99 21.82 -15.50 -6.09
N VAL A 100 22.06 -16.71 -5.53
CA VAL A 100 23.35 -17.08 -4.90
C VAL A 100 24.38 -17.46 -5.98
N GLY A 101 23.97 -18.22 -6.99
CA GLY A 101 24.71 -18.40 -8.25
C GLY A 101 26.09 -19.08 -8.18
N TYR A 102 26.16 -20.40 -7.94
CA TYR A 102 27.41 -21.17 -7.98
C TYR A 102 27.97 -21.46 -9.41
N GLY A 103 27.52 -20.75 -10.44
CA GLY A 103 28.15 -20.80 -11.78
C GLY A 103 28.01 -22.09 -12.59
N ARG A 104 27.05 -22.98 -12.27
CA ARG A 104 26.91 -24.30 -12.94
C ARG A 104 26.08 -24.31 -14.23
N ILE A 105 25.40 -23.21 -14.59
CA ILE A 105 24.48 -23.13 -15.74
C ILE A 105 25.02 -22.13 -16.77
N SER A 106 24.79 -22.38 -18.06
CA SER A 106 25.14 -21.45 -19.15
C SER A 106 24.53 -20.06 -18.94
N ASN A 107 25.33 -19.02 -19.21
CA ASN A 107 25.04 -17.62 -18.87
C ASN A 107 23.69 -17.11 -19.41
N LEU A 108 23.27 -17.52 -20.62
CA LEU A 108 22.02 -17.05 -21.22
C LEU A 108 20.77 -17.52 -20.46
N TYR A 109 20.77 -18.77 -19.98
CA TYR A 109 19.63 -19.35 -19.25
C TYR A 109 19.65 -18.96 -17.78
N ALA A 110 20.85 -18.79 -17.21
CA ALA A 110 21.01 -18.23 -15.87
C ALA A 110 20.38 -16.82 -15.78
N ASN A 111 20.54 -15.99 -16.81
CA ASN A 111 19.94 -14.65 -16.86
C ASN A 111 18.41 -14.69 -16.91
N GLN A 112 17.81 -15.56 -17.73
CA GLN A 112 16.34 -15.66 -17.82
C GLN A 112 15.73 -16.21 -16.53
N MET A 113 16.37 -17.21 -15.93
CA MET A 113 15.91 -17.81 -14.69
C MET A 113 16.08 -16.87 -13.48
N GLY A 114 17.18 -16.13 -13.43
CA GLY A 114 17.42 -15.10 -12.42
C GLY A 114 16.44 -13.93 -12.54
N GLY A 115 16.08 -13.52 -13.76
CA GLY A 115 15.05 -12.50 -14.00
C GLY A 115 13.69 -12.92 -13.44
N LEU A 116 13.25 -14.15 -13.73
CA LEU A 116 12.01 -14.71 -13.18
C LEU A 116 12.05 -14.80 -11.64
N GLY A 117 13.19 -15.18 -11.07
CA GLY A 117 13.41 -15.23 -9.62
C GLY A 117 13.30 -13.85 -8.96
N THR A 118 13.84 -12.82 -9.61
CA THR A 118 13.76 -11.43 -9.14
C THR A 118 12.32 -10.91 -9.16
N CYS A 119 11.56 -11.19 -10.23
CA CYS A 119 10.14 -10.84 -10.31
C CYS A 119 9.28 -11.52 -9.24
N ALA A 120 9.56 -12.79 -8.93
CA ALA A 120 8.86 -13.49 -7.87
C ALA A 120 9.25 -12.94 -6.48
N SER A 121 10.53 -12.63 -6.28
CA SER A 121 11.04 -12.03 -5.04
C SER A 121 10.44 -10.65 -4.77
N SER A 122 10.30 -9.80 -5.79
CA SER A 122 9.65 -8.50 -5.63
C SER A 122 8.17 -8.62 -5.25
N MET A 123 7.46 -9.61 -5.81
CA MET A 123 6.08 -9.90 -5.42
C MET A 123 5.98 -10.35 -3.96
N VAL A 124 6.92 -11.17 -3.48
CA VAL A 124 7.00 -11.58 -2.07
C VAL A 124 7.18 -10.35 -1.16
N VAL A 125 8.13 -9.47 -1.48
CA VAL A 125 8.40 -8.24 -0.72
C VAL A 125 7.17 -7.33 -0.66
N ALA A 126 6.48 -7.14 -1.79
CA ALA A 126 5.26 -6.31 -1.85
C ALA A 126 4.14 -6.87 -0.95
N VAL A 127 3.99 -8.19 -0.89
CA VAL A 127 3.00 -8.85 -0.04
C VAL A 127 3.37 -8.76 1.44
N VAL A 128 4.65 -8.95 1.76
CA VAL A 128 5.17 -8.82 3.13
C VAL A 128 5.00 -7.39 3.63
N ALA A 129 5.35 -6.37 2.82
CA ALA A 129 5.17 -4.97 3.17
C ALA A 129 3.72 -4.67 3.59
N ARG A 130 2.74 -5.11 2.80
CA ARG A 130 1.31 -4.94 3.12
C ARG A 130 0.84 -5.68 4.37
N LYS A 131 1.52 -6.76 4.76
CA LYS A 131 1.21 -7.51 5.98
C LYS A 131 1.93 -6.98 7.22
N LEU A 132 3.04 -6.26 7.03
CA LEU A 132 3.74 -5.53 8.09
C LEU A 132 3.13 -4.16 8.35
N GLU A 133 2.31 -3.64 7.43
CA GLU A 133 1.51 -2.44 7.68
C GLU A 133 0.58 -2.67 8.87
N LEU A 134 0.87 -1.98 9.98
CA LEU A 134 0.00 -1.99 11.15
C LEU A 134 -1.40 -1.51 10.78
N THR A 135 -2.40 -2.20 11.29
CA THR A 135 -3.79 -1.77 11.17
C THR A 135 -4.00 -0.43 11.88
N ARG A 136 -5.07 0.28 11.53
CA ARG A 136 -5.42 1.56 12.18
C ARG A 136 -5.54 1.44 13.70
N ALA A 137 -6.11 0.33 14.18
CA ALA A 137 -6.24 0.05 15.61
C ALA A 137 -4.88 -0.18 16.28
N GLU A 138 -4.02 -1.01 15.68
CA GLU A 138 -2.67 -1.26 16.20
C GLU A 138 -1.82 0.01 16.20
N LYS A 139 -1.92 0.84 15.15
CA LYS A 139 -1.25 2.16 15.11
C LYS A 139 -1.70 3.06 16.25
N HIS A 140 -3.01 3.07 16.57
CA HIS A 140 -3.52 3.87 17.67
C HIS A 140 -2.97 3.40 19.03
N VAL A 141 -2.93 2.09 19.26
CA VAL A 141 -2.33 1.50 20.46
C VAL A 141 -0.83 1.80 20.53
N HIS A 142 -0.11 1.70 19.41
CA HIS A 142 1.32 2.02 19.33
C HIS A 142 1.57 3.50 19.64
N ASN A 143 0.78 4.41 19.09
CA ASN A 143 0.89 5.84 19.38
C ASN A 143 0.67 6.12 20.86
N PHE A 144 -0.39 5.57 21.44
CA PHE A 144 -0.68 5.71 22.86
C PHE A 144 0.47 5.18 23.75
N MET A 145 1.08 4.06 23.36
CA MET A 145 2.23 3.49 24.07
C MET A 145 3.45 4.42 23.98
N MET A 146 3.72 4.99 22.81
CA MET A 146 4.81 5.94 22.58
C MET A 146 4.61 7.23 23.39
N ASP A 147 3.41 7.80 23.37
CA ASP A 147 3.06 9.02 24.13
C ASP A 147 3.23 8.80 25.63
N THR A 148 2.84 7.62 26.13
CA THR A 148 3.03 7.23 27.53
C THR A 148 4.52 7.14 27.89
N GLN A 149 5.35 6.62 26.98
CA GLN A 149 6.80 6.53 27.21
C GLN A 149 7.47 7.91 27.17
N LEU A 150 7.12 8.77 26.20
CA LEU A 150 7.63 10.14 26.10
C LEU A 150 7.29 10.95 27.34
N THR A 151 6.04 10.88 27.82
CA THR A 151 5.62 11.56 29.05
C THR A 151 6.43 11.11 30.26
N LYS A 152 6.74 9.81 30.36
CA LYS A 152 7.59 9.27 31.44
C LYS A 152 9.02 9.78 31.35
N GLN A 153 9.61 9.78 30.15
CA GLN A 153 10.96 10.29 29.93
C GLN A 153 11.06 11.79 30.22
N LEU A 154 10.07 12.58 29.80
CA LEU A 154 10.02 14.02 30.05
C LEU A 154 9.95 14.32 31.55
N LYS A 155 9.09 13.61 32.29
CA LYS A 155 9.01 13.72 33.76
C LYS A 155 10.32 13.31 34.43
N HIS A 156 10.96 12.24 33.97
CA HIS A 156 12.25 11.79 34.52
C HIS A 156 13.37 12.80 34.28
N SER A 157 13.45 13.33 33.06
CA SER A 157 14.43 14.33 32.69
C SER A 157 14.21 15.65 33.45
N ALA A 158 12.97 16.12 33.56
CA ALA A 158 12.63 17.28 34.38
C ALA A 158 13.03 17.10 35.85
N ALA A 159 12.80 15.92 36.43
CA ALA A 159 13.25 15.59 37.79
C ALA A 159 14.79 15.63 37.91
N ASN A 160 15.51 15.14 36.91
CA ASN A 160 16.98 15.20 36.88
C ASN A 160 17.50 16.65 36.77
N VAL A 161 16.86 17.49 35.95
CA VAL A 161 17.18 18.92 35.86
C VAL A 161 17.03 19.59 37.22
N LEU A 162 15.92 19.36 37.93
CA LEU A 162 15.70 19.90 39.28
C LEU A 162 16.72 19.37 40.29
N ARG A 163 17.00 18.05 40.26
CA ARG A 163 17.96 17.39 41.15
C ARG A 163 19.36 17.97 40.99
N GLU A 164 19.85 18.09 39.76
CA GLU A 164 21.18 18.62 39.47
C GLU A 164 21.26 20.13 39.73
N THR A 165 20.20 20.91 39.45
CA THR A 165 20.12 22.33 39.81
C THR A 165 20.28 22.54 41.31
N TRP A 166 19.56 21.76 42.12
CA TRP A 166 19.69 21.82 43.57
C TRP A 166 21.10 21.40 43.99
N LEU A 167 21.64 20.27 43.51
CA LEU A 167 22.99 19.84 43.89
C LEU A 167 24.05 20.90 43.56
N ILE A 168 23.97 21.56 42.41
CA ILE A 168 24.85 22.68 42.04
C ILE A 168 24.72 23.83 43.05
N TYR A 169 23.49 24.22 43.41
CA TYR A 169 23.26 25.29 44.40
C TYR A 169 23.79 24.90 45.79
N LYS A 170 23.61 23.65 46.22
CA LYS A 170 24.11 23.11 47.49
C LYS A 170 25.62 23.22 47.59
N PHE A 171 26.33 22.69 46.59
CA PHE A 171 27.79 22.67 46.57
C PHE A 171 28.42 24.05 46.34
N ARG A 172 27.68 25.01 45.76
CA ARG A 172 28.15 26.38 45.58
C ARG A 172 27.94 27.29 46.79
N LYS A 173 26.84 27.15 47.53
CA LYS A 173 26.46 28.11 48.59
C LYS A 173 26.40 27.55 50.01
N LYS A 174 26.25 26.23 50.19
CA LYS A 174 26.02 25.62 51.52
C LYS A 174 27.19 24.76 52.02
N VAL A 175 28.31 24.69 51.30
CA VAL A 175 29.48 23.89 51.71
C VAL A 175 30.65 24.82 51.99
N GLU A 176 31.30 24.62 53.12
CA GLU A 176 32.39 25.45 53.65
C GLU A 176 33.70 25.32 52.83
N LYS A 177 33.92 24.16 52.19
CA LYS A 177 35.01 23.91 51.22
C LYS A 177 34.44 23.54 49.85
N VAL A 178 34.73 24.36 48.85
CA VAL A 178 34.18 24.22 47.50
C VAL A 178 35.02 23.24 46.66
N ASP A 179 34.46 22.08 46.33
CA ASP A 179 35.06 21.12 45.39
C ASP A 179 34.66 21.42 43.93
N TYR A 180 35.52 22.14 43.20
CA TYR A 180 35.29 22.49 41.79
C TYR A 180 35.16 21.27 40.85
N ALA A 181 35.74 20.11 41.20
CA ALA A 181 35.61 18.88 40.40
C ALA A 181 34.19 18.30 40.46
N ARG A 182 33.59 18.23 41.65
CA ARG A 182 32.21 17.74 41.84
C ARG A 182 31.18 18.68 41.20
N ILE A 183 31.40 19.99 41.29
CA ILE A 183 30.54 20.99 40.65
C ILE A 183 30.54 20.82 39.13
N ARG A 184 31.72 20.65 38.50
CA ARG A 184 31.82 20.40 37.05
C ARG A 184 31.13 19.11 36.63
N GLN A 185 31.17 18.07 37.46
CA GLN A 185 30.47 16.82 37.19
C GLN A 185 28.94 17.00 37.23
N HIS A 186 28.41 17.71 38.23
CA HIS A 186 26.98 18.05 38.32
C HIS A 186 26.53 18.99 37.19
N GLN A 187 27.36 19.95 36.78
CA GLN A 187 27.08 20.81 35.63
C GLN A 187 26.99 20.03 34.32
N ARG A 188 27.88 19.04 34.10
CA ARG A 188 27.79 18.16 32.92
C ARG A 188 26.49 17.36 32.93
N LYS A 189 26.13 16.76 34.07
CA LYS A 189 24.88 16.01 34.22
C LYS A 189 23.64 16.89 34.03
N PHE A 190 23.69 18.13 34.52
CA PHE A 190 22.65 19.13 34.32
C PHE A 190 22.46 19.49 32.84
N LEU A 191 23.55 19.75 32.12
CA LEU A 191 23.48 20.06 30.68
C LEU A 191 22.93 18.89 29.86
N VAL A 192 23.33 17.66 30.20
CA VAL A 192 22.76 16.45 29.56
C VAL A 192 21.26 16.35 29.83
N ALA A 193 20.83 16.55 31.08
CA ALA A 193 19.40 16.51 31.42
C ALA A 193 18.59 17.61 30.71
N ILE A 194 19.12 18.84 30.59
CA ILE A 194 18.47 19.90 29.82
C ILE A 194 18.37 19.53 28.35
N TYR A 195 19.45 18.98 27.77
CA TYR A 195 19.47 18.57 26.38
C TYR A 195 18.41 17.48 26.12
N GLU A 196 18.37 16.44 26.95
CA GLU A 196 17.35 15.38 26.88
C GLU A 196 15.94 15.94 27.04
N TYR A 197 15.70 16.81 28.03
CA TYR A 197 14.40 17.44 28.24
C TYR A 197 13.94 18.25 27.02
N THR A 198 14.84 19.09 26.49
CA THR A 198 14.55 19.96 25.35
C THR A 198 14.30 19.13 24.10
N SER A 199 15.12 18.10 23.88
CA SER A 199 14.97 17.18 22.75
C SER A 199 13.64 16.44 22.80
N SER A 200 13.30 15.80 23.92
CA SER A 200 12.00 15.13 24.11
C SER A 200 10.82 16.09 23.90
N ASN A 201 10.90 17.31 24.43
CA ASN A 201 9.85 18.32 24.26
C ASN A 201 9.71 18.79 22.80
N THR A 202 10.82 18.90 22.06
CA THR A 202 10.76 19.21 20.62
C THR A 202 10.15 18.08 19.80
N TYR A 203 10.40 16.82 20.14
CA TYR A 203 9.78 15.68 19.47
C TYR A 203 8.26 15.67 19.67
N ASP A 204 7.80 15.92 20.89
CA ASP A 204 6.37 16.02 21.23
C ASP A 204 5.67 17.12 20.40
N LEU A 205 6.30 18.31 20.31
CA LEU A 205 5.79 19.41 19.50
C LEU A 205 5.73 19.07 18.00
N ILE A 206 6.75 18.40 17.46
CA ILE A 206 6.78 17.99 16.06
C ILE A 206 5.69 16.95 15.77
N GLN A 207 5.47 16.01 16.70
CA GLN A 207 4.44 14.99 16.58
C GLN A 207 3.04 15.62 16.57
N ASP A 208 2.78 16.58 17.45
CA ASP A 208 1.53 17.34 17.47
C ASP A 208 1.32 18.12 16.17
N VAL A 209 2.35 18.82 15.67
CA VAL A 209 2.28 19.53 14.39
C VAL A 209 2.00 18.56 13.24
N HIS A 210 2.64 17.39 13.20
CA HIS A 210 2.38 16.39 12.16
C HIS A 210 0.93 15.86 12.23
N SER A 211 0.42 15.58 13.43
CA SER A 211 -0.96 15.10 13.61
C SER A 211 -1.99 16.15 13.19
N THR A 212 -1.76 17.43 13.51
CA THR A 212 -2.62 18.52 13.06
C THR A 212 -2.54 18.73 11.55
N GLN A 213 -1.36 18.61 10.94
CA GLN A 213 -1.17 18.69 9.49
C GLN A 213 -1.91 17.56 8.76
N GLU A 214 -1.87 16.32 9.25
CA GLU A 214 -2.66 15.21 8.70
C GLU A 214 -4.17 15.46 8.83
N GLY A 215 -4.63 16.00 9.98
CA GLY A 215 -6.02 16.37 10.17
C GLY A 215 -6.48 17.47 9.22
N LEU A 216 -5.63 18.48 8.99
CA LEU A 216 -5.90 19.58 8.06
C LEU A 216 -5.91 19.10 6.60
N SER A 217 -4.99 18.23 6.20
CA SER A 217 -4.95 17.72 4.82
C SER A 217 -6.19 16.88 4.48
N LEU A 218 -6.70 16.08 5.42
CA LEU A 218 -7.97 15.37 5.26
C LEU A 218 -9.16 16.32 5.11
N ARG A 219 -9.17 17.44 5.83
CA ARG A 219 -10.21 18.47 5.69
C ARG A 219 -10.11 19.19 4.36
N ILE A 220 -8.90 19.54 3.92
CA ILE A 220 -8.65 20.20 2.63
C ILE A 220 -9.13 19.31 1.49
N THR A 221 -8.75 18.03 1.49
CA THR A 221 -9.19 17.08 0.45
C THR A 221 -10.70 16.88 0.42
N ALA A 222 -11.37 16.89 1.58
CA ALA A 222 -12.83 16.88 1.64
C ALA A 222 -13.45 18.15 1.03
N ILE A 223 -12.89 19.32 1.33
CA ILE A 223 -13.32 20.60 0.75
C ILE A 223 -13.09 20.65 -0.76
N GLU A 224 -11.94 20.17 -1.24
CA GLU A 224 -11.64 20.07 -2.68
C GLU A 224 -12.66 19.19 -3.41
N HIS A 225 -13.07 18.08 -2.79
CA HIS A 225 -14.12 17.22 -3.34
C HIS A 225 -15.46 17.96 -3.42
N GLN A 226 -15.88 18.64 -2.33
CA GLN A 226 -17.11 19.42 -2.32
C GLN A 226 -17.10 20.55 -3.37
N LEU A 227 -15.97 21.24 -3.53
CA LEU A 227 -15.80 22.25 -4.57
C LEU A 227 -15.91 21.66 -5.99
N SER A 228 -15.35 20.46 -6.19
CA SER A 228 -15.48 19.75 -7.46
C SER A 228 -16.93 19.40 -7.77
N ASP A 229 -17.68 18.92 -6.78
CA ASP A 229 -19.10 18.59 -6.94
C ASP A 229 -19.93 19.85 -7.24
N ILE A 230 -19.72 20.94 -6.51
CA ILE A 230 -20.37 22.23 -6.77
C ILE A 230 -20.05 22.73 -8.19
N SER A 231 -18.80 22.61 -8.63
CA SER A 231 -18.40 23.00 -9.99
C SER A 231 -19.15 22.19 -11.06
N ARG A 232 -19.34 20.89 -10.83
CA ARG A 232 -20.10 20.00 -11.73
C ARG A 232 -21.58 20.34 -11.74
N GLU A 233 -22.18 20.65 -10.59
CA GLU A 233 -23.56 21.09 -10.49
C GLU A 233 -23.79 22.41 -11.25
N ILE A 234 -22.91 23.41 -11.09
CA ILE A 234 -22.97 24.68 -11.82
C ILE A 234 -22.87 24.43 -13.33
N ALA A 235 -21.95 23.57 -13.78
CA ALA A 235 -21.82 23.21 -15.19
C ALA A 235 -23.11 22.57 -15.74
N SER A 236 -23.71 21.66 -14.98
CA SER A 236 -24.98 21.01 -15.35
C SER A 236 -26.15 22.00 -15.40
N LEU A 237 -26.25 22.93 -14.44
CA LEU A 237 -27.25 24.00 -14.44
C LEU A 237 -27.07 24.93 -15.64
N ALA A 238 -25.84 25.27 -15.98
CA ALA A 238 -25.54 26.10 -17.16
C ALA A 238 -25.95 25.39 -18.47
N GLU A 239 -25.74 24.08 -18.58
CA GLU A 239 -26.22 23.30 -19.72
C GLU A 239 -27.75 23.22 -19.78
N MET A 240 -28.41 22.99 -18.65
CA MET A 240 -29.88 23.02 -18.58
C MET A 240 -30.42 24.38 -19.02
N MET A 241 -29.85 25.49 -18.55
CA MET A 241 -30.25 26.83 -19.01
C MET A 241 -30.01 27.04 -20.50
N ARG A 242 -28.87 26.58 -21.06
CA ARG A 242 -28.60 26.64 -22.51
C ARG A 242 -29.59 25.78 -23.31
N SER A 243 -29.97 24.62 -22.80
CA SER A 243 -30.96 23.75 -23.44
C SER A 243 -32.35 24.41 -23.45
N ARG A 244 -32.75 25.02 -22.33
CA ARG A 244 -34.02 25.76 -22.22
C ARG A 244 -34.05 27.02 -23.07
N LYS A 245 -32.92 27.73 -23.19
CA LYS A 245 -32.80 28.86 -24.13
C LYS A 245 -32.98 28.39 -25.58
N ARG A 246 -32.38 27.24 -25.95
CA ARG A 246 -32.57 26.64 -27.28
C ARG A 246 -34.02 26.27 -27.55
N SER A 247 -34.72 25.63 -26.60
CA SER A 247 -36.13 25.28 -26.79
C SER A 247 -37.02 26.51 -26.98
N LEU A 248 -36.80 27.58 -26.21
CA LEU A 248 -37.53 28.85 -26.36
C LEU A 248 -37.31 29.49 -27.74
N THR A 249 -36.07 29.48 -28.25
CA THR A 249 -35.79 29.98 -29.61
C THR A 249 -36.38 29.10 -30.71
N SER A 250 -36.58 27.80 -30.46
CA SER A 250 -37.26 26.88 -31.39
C SER A 250 -38.77 27.11 -31.43
N GLU A 251 -39.39 27.52 -30.32
CA GLU A 251 -40.80 27.95 -30.30
C GLU A 251 -41.02 29.28 -31.04
N GLU A 252 -40.11 30.25 -30.92
CA GLU A 252 -40.20 31.52 -31.66
C GLU A 252 -39.95 31.38 -33.18
N THR A 253 -39.23 30.35 -33.60
CA THR A 253 -38.94 30.07 -35.03
C THR A 253 -39.95 29.15 -35.70
N SER A 254 -41.10 28.85 -35.07
CA SER A 254 -42.25 28.24 -35.71
C SER A 254 -43.33 29.28 -36.05
N PRO A 255 -43.16 30.11 -37.11
CA PRO A 255 -44.28 30.87 -37.64
C PRO A 255 -45.22 29.92 -38.39
N SER A 256 -46.51 30.09 -38.16
CA SER A 256 -47.62 29.71 -39.03
C SER A 256 -48.03 28.23 -39.12
N HIS A 257 -48.87 27.78 -38.17
CA HIS A 257 -49.89 26.76 -38.49
C HIS A 257 -51.33 27.09 -38.07
N HIS A 258 -51.57 28.14 -37.26
CA HIS A 258 -52.95 28.53 -36.90
C HIS A 258 -53.53 29.73 -37.65
N VAL A 259 -52.73 30.53 -38.38
CA VAL A 259 -53.24 31.71 -39.11
C VAL A 259 -53.46 31.45 -40.61
N ARG A 260 -52.86 30.40 -41.19
CA ARG A 260 -52.97 30.13 -42.63
C ARG A 260 -54.27 29.42 -43.06
N ARG A 261 -54.91 28.63 -42.18
CA ARG A 261 -56.21 27.98 -42.52
C ARG A 261 -57.38 28.95 -42.64
N ARG A 262 -57.29 30.19 -42.15
CA ARG A 262 -58.40 31.15 -42.25
C ARG A 262 -58.39 32.00 -43.51
N ARG A 263 -57.28 32.03 -44.27
CA ARG A 263 -57.21 32.79 -45.54
C ARG A 263 -57.56 31.95 -46.77
N GLU A 264 -57.49 30.62 -46.69
CA GLU A 264 -57.85 29.74 -47.81
C GLU A 264 -59.36 29.46 -47.91
N ALA A 265 -60.17 29.89 -46.93
CA ALA A 265 -61.63 29.77 -46.97
C ALA A 265 -62.37 31.03 -47.49
N ILE A 266 -61.64 32.08 -47.89
CA ILE A 266 -62.24 33.35 -48.41
C ILE A 266 -61.98 33.51 -49.92
N GLN A 267 -61.39 32.51 -50.58
CA GLN A 267 -61.08 32.55 -52.02
C GLN A 267 -61.71 31.41 -52.82
N GLN A 268 -62.82 30.87 -52.31
CA GLN A 268 -63.76 30.05 -53.08
C GLN A 268 -65.18 30.47 -52.70
N PHE A 269 -65.64 31.60 -53.25
CA PHE A 269 -67.01 31.87 -53.73
C PHE A 269 -67.01 33.24 -54.42
#